data_AF-A0A7J4QL58-F1
#
_entry.id   AF-A0A7J4QL58-F1
#
_cell.length_a   1.000
_cell.length_b   1.000
_cell.length_c   1.000
_cell.angle_alpha   90.00
_cell.angle_beta   90.00
_cell.angle_gamma   90.00
#
_symmetry.space_group_name_H-M   'P 1'
#
loop_
_entity.id
_entity.type
_entity.pdbx_description
1 polymer ?
#
loop_
_entity_poly.entity_id
_entity_poly.type
_entity_poly.pdbx_seq_one_letter_code
_entity_poly.pdbx_strand_id
1 'polypeptide(L)' 'GSIVSMVDTSWGKAWPHLGDYSASKAALRQRTLGWALDLAPAVRSNAVAPGAILSADWEESAFEATV' A
#
# COMPACT_ATOMS: atom_id res chain seq x y z
N GLY A 1 -11.45 0.02 -18.00
CA GLY A 1 -11.51 0.39 -16.57
C GLY A 1 -10.12 0.70 -16.02
N SER A 2 -10.00 1.10 -14.76
CA SER A 2 -8.70 1.34 -14.10
C SER A 2 -8.72 0.87 -12.65
N ILE A 3 -7.63 0.24 -12.20
CA ILE A 3 -7.37 -0.15 -10.83
C ILE A 3 -6.14 0.60 -10.34
N VAL A 4 -6.23 1.19 -9.15
CA VAL A 4 -5.10 1.83 -8.45
C VAL A 4 -5.01 1.25 -7.04
N SER A 5 -3.99 0.43 -6.80
CA SER A 5 -3.74 -0.18 -5.49
C SER A 5 -2.96 0.76 -4.57
N MET A 6 -3.36 0.83 -3.31
CA MET A 6 -2.64 1.56 -2.26
C MET A 6 -1.64 0.63 -1.56
N VAL A 7 -0.39 0.64 -2.02
CA VAL A 7 0.71 -0.10 -1.37
C VAL A 7 1.36 0.76 -0.30
N ASP A 8 2.65 0.60 -0.04
CA ASP A 8 3.41 1.37 0.94
C ASP A 8 4.90 1.31 0.57
N THR A 9 5.69 2.34 0.90
CA THR A 9 7.14 2.35 0.63
C THR A 9 7.94 1.21 1.30
N SER A 10 7.37 0.52 2.28
CA SER A 10 7.97 -0.66 2.95
C SER A 10 7.98 -1.95 2.10
N TRP A 11 7.42 -1.95 0.89
CA TRP A 11 7.36 -3.15 0.01
C TRP A 11 8.71 -3.81 -0.33
N GLY A 12 9.84 -3.14 -0.04
CA GLY A 12 11.20 -3.69 -0.13
C GLY A 12 12.06 -3.40 1.10
N LYS A 13 11.46 -2.96 2.22
CA LYS A 13 12.18 -2.59 3.45
C LYS A 13 11.38 -3.03 4.67
N ALA A 14 11.97 -3.91 5.49
CA ALA A 14 11.38 -4.29 6.77
C ALA A 14 11.51 -3.17 7.80
N TRP A 15 10.43 -2.90 8.53
CA TRP A 15 10.43 -2.00 9.69
C TRP A 15 10.14 -2.81 10.96
N PRO A 16 10.77 -2.48 12.11
CA PRO A 16 10.47 -3.12 13.38
C PRO A 16 8.96 -3.07 13.67
N HIS A 17 8.42 -4.18 14.18
CA HIS A 17 7.00 -4.33 14.56
C HIS A 17 5.96 -4.22 13.42
N LEU A 18 6.39 -4.10 12.16
CA LEU A 18 5.50 -3.93 11.00
C LEU A 18 5.66 -5.04 9.95
N GLY A 19 6.15 -6.22 10.35
CA GLY A 19 6.43 -7.34 9.44
C GLY A 19 5.21 -7.74 8.59
N ASP A 20 4.06 -7.98 9.23
CA ASP A 20 2.84 -8.38 8.53
C ASP A 20 2.28 -7.25 7.66
N TYR A 21 2.39 -6.00 8.13
CA TYR A 21 2.03 -4.82 7.35
C TYR A 21 2.85 -4.77 6.06
N SER A 22 4.18 -4.78 6.17
CA SER A 22 5.09 -4.75 5.01
C SER A 22 4.89 -5.95 4.07
N ALA A 23 4.67 -7.15 4.63
CA ALA A 23 4.37 -8.35 3.84
C ALA A 23 3.07 -8.22 3.04
N SER A 24 2.00 -7.73 3.67
CA SER A 24 0.71 -7.51 3.00
C SER A 24 0.82 -6.50 1.86
N LYS A 25 1.60 -5.43 2.05
CA LYS A 25 1.82 -4.38 1.03
C LYS A 25 2.67 -4.89 -0.14
N ALA A 26 3.68 -5.71 0.13
CA ALA A 26 4.48 -6.39 -0.90
C ALA A 26 3.62 -7.38 -1.72
N ALA A 27 2.75 -8.15 -1.07
CA ALA A 27 1.82 -9.05 -1.74
C ALA A 27 0.83 -8.30 -2.65
N LEU A 28 0.27 -7.18 -2.18
CA LEU A 28 -0.61 -6.34 -2.98
C LEU A 28 0.10 -5.74 -4.21
N ARG A 29 1.37 -5.34 -4.06
CA ARG A 29 2.19 -4.90 -5.20
C ARG A 29 2.31 -6.03 -6.24
N GLN A 30 2.66 -7.24 -5.81
CA GLN A 30 2.79 -8.37 -6.72
C GLN A 30 1.45 -8.69 -7.40
N ARG A 31 0.34 -8.60 -6.68
CA ARG A 31 -0.99 -8.81 -7.28
C ARG A 31 -1.34 -7.75 -8.31
N THR A 32 -0.99 -6.49 -8.05
CA THR A 32 -1.22 -5.37 -8.99
C THR A 32 -0.54 -5.61 -10.32
N LEU A 33 0.71 -6.11 -10.31
CA LEU A 33 1.44 -6.50 -11.52
C LEU A 33 0.75 -7.64 -12.26
N GLY A 34 0.29 -8.66 -11.53
CA GLY A 34 -0.51 -9.76 -12.10
C GLY A 34 -1.76 -9.24 -12.81
N TRP A 35 -2.54 -8.38 -12.15
CA TRP A 35 -3.72 -7.77 -12.77
C TRP A 35 -3.41 -6.92 -14.00
N ALA A 36 -2.25 -6.25 -14.03
CA ALA A 36 -1.86 -5.46 -15.20
C ALA A 36 -1.67 -6.34 -16.43
N LEU A 37 -1.19 -7.58 -16.25
CA LEU A 37 -1.07 -8.56 -17.32
C LEU A 37 -2.41 -9.24 -17.61
N ASP A 38 -3.08 -9.75 -16.57
CA ASP A 38 -4.29 -10.56 -16.67
C ASP A 38 -5.47 -9.80 -17.30
N LEU A 39 -5.55 -8.48 -17.08
CA LEU A 39 -6.71 -7.67 -17.47
C LEU A 39 -6.46 -6.77 -18.68
N ALA A 40 -5.25 -6.79 -19.26
CA ALA A 40 -4.93 -5.99 -20.43
C ALA A 40 -5.64 -6.52 -21.69
N PRO A 41 -6.04 -5.64 -22.63
CA PRO A 41 -5.98 -4.17 -22.56
C PRO A 41 -7.22 -3.53 -21.90
N ALA A 42 -8.20 -4.31 -21.49
CA ALA A 42 -9.52 -3.82 -21.04
C ALA A 42 -9.46 -3.01 -19.74
N VAL A 43 -8.57 -3.36 -18.82
CA VAL A 43 -8.38 -2.67 -17.54
C VAL A 43 -6.89 -2.45 -17.28
N ARG A 44 -6.51 -1.19 -17.01
CA ARG A 44 -5.16 -0.85 -16.55
C ARG A 44 -5.07 -1.03 -15.05
N SER A 45 -3.96 -1.57 -14.57
CA SER A 45 -3.67 -1.75 -13.15
C SER A 45 -2.34 -1.11 -12.80
N ASN A 46 -2.32 -0.24 -11.79
CA ASN A 46 -1.13 0.44 -11.27
C ASN A 46 -1.21 0.54 -9.74
N ALA A 47 -0.12 0.96 -9.10
CA ALA A 47 -0.08 1.17 -7.65
C ALA A 47 0.57 2.49 -7.27
N VAL A 48 0.15 3.04 -6.12
CA VAL A 48 0.81 4.17 -5.45
C VAL A 48 1.40 3.67 -4.14
N ALA A 49 2.69 3.96 -3.92
CA ALA A 49 3.42 3.64 -2.70
C ALA A 49 3.64 4.92 -1.88
N PRO A 50 2.68 5.34 -1.04
CA PRO A 50 2.88 6.49 -0.17
C PRO A 50 3.98 6.22 0.87
N GLY A 51 4.69 7.29 1.23
CA GLY A 51 5.50 7.32 2.45
C GLY A 51 4.63 7.66 3.67
N ALA A 52 5.26 8.17 4.73
CA ALA A 52 4.51 8.69 5.87
C ALA A 52 3.50 9.76 5.41
N ILE A 53 2.26 9.65 5.90
CA ILE A 53 1.16 10.57 5.62
C ILE A 53 0.77 11.31 6.90
N LEU A 54 0.09 12.44 6.74
CA LEU A 54 -0.62 13.07 7.85
C LEU A 54 -1.78 12.16 8.28
N SER A 55 -1.97 12.01 9.59
CA SER A 55 -3.19 11.39 10.13
C SER A 55 -4.40 12.22 9.73
N ALA A 56 -5.53 11.56 9.54
CA ALA A 56 -6.79 12.28 9.43
C ALA A 56 -7.12 12.95 10.78
N ASP A 57 -7.88 14.05 10.74
CA ASP A 57 -8.27 14.81 11.94
C ASP A 57 -8.90 13.92 13.04
N TRP A 58 -9.63 12.87 12.63
CA TRP A 58 -10.27 11.93 13.56
C TRP A 58 -9.36 10.81 14.08
N GLU A 59 -8.17 10.63 13.50
CA GLU A 59 -7.16 9.65 13.95
C GLU A 59 -6.05 10.32 14.77
N GLU A 60 -6.00 11.66 14.80
CA GLU A 60 -4.94 12.45 15.43
C GLU A 60 -4.74 12.05 16.90
N SER A 61 -5.82 11.95 17.68
CA SER A 61 -5.73 11.54 19.10
C SER A 61 -5.21 10.11 19.31
N ALA A 62 -5.44 9.21 18.34
CA ALA A 62 -4.96 7.83 18.42
C ALA A 62 -3.46 7.76 18.07
N PHE A 63 -3.00 8.58 17.12
CA PHE A 63 -1.58 8.71 16.82
C PHE A 63 -0.82 9.32 17.99
N GLU A 64 -1.31 10.42 18.59
CA GLU A 64 -0.68 11.07 19.74
C GLU A 64 -0.50 10.14 20.94
N ALA A 65 -1.42 9.20 21.17
CA ALA A 65 -1.32 8.24 22.26
C ALA A 65 -0.27 7.13 22.04
N THR A 66 0.27 7.01 20.82
CA THR A 66 1.15 5.91 20.40
C THR A 66 2.59 6.35 20.11
N VAL A 67 2.87 7.66 20.08
CA VAL A 67 4.22 8.27 20.01
C VAL A 67 4.68 8.75 21.39
#